data_AF-A0A5Q4TG27-F1
#
_entry.id   AF-A0A5Q4TG27-F1
#
_cell.length_a   1.000
_cell.length_b   1.000
_cell.length_c   1.000
_cell.angle_alpha   90.00
_cell.angle_beta   90.00
_cell.angle_gamma   90.00
#
_symmetry.space_group_name_H-M   'P 1'
#
loop_
_entity.id
_entity.type
_entity.pdbx_description
1 polymer ?
#
loop_
_entity_poly.entity_id
_entity_poly.type
_entity_poly.pdbx_seq_one_letter_code
_entity_poly.pdbx_strand_id
1 'polypeptide(L)' 'MSSTEHDVDRALAYPEPPASPLWHRHGAKARPLTDAQQRRNRELLVLAQKRPARPRFPPRAEAR' A
#
# COMPACT_ATOMS: atom_id res chain seq x y z
N MET A 1 -14.78 -22.89 -31.38
CA MET A 1 -14.19 -21.72 -30.71
C MET A 1 -15.08 -21.38 -29.53
N SER A 2 -14.69 -21.79 -28.33
CA SER A 2 -15.46 -21.55 -27.10
C SER A 2 -15.02 -20.21 -26.53
N SER A 3 -15.77 -19.16 -26.84
CA SER A 3 -15.52 -17.82 -26.30
C SER A 3 -16.17 -17.74 -24.92
N THR A 4 -15.32 -17.55 -23.93
CA THR A 4 -15.57 -17.41 -22.51
C THR A 4 -16.68 -16.40 -22.18
N GLU A 5 -17.92 -16.88 -21.98
CA GLU A 5 -19.03 -16.09 -21.41
C GLU A 5 -18.75 -15.64 -19.97
N HIS A 6 -17.76 -16.24 -19.30
CA HIS A 6 -17.40 -15.93 -17.91
C HIS A 6 -16.67 -14.58 -17.73
N ASP A 7 -16.24 -13.92 -18.81
CA ASP A 7 -15.49 -12.66 -18.73
C ASP A 7 -16.41 -11.42 -18.73
N VAL A 8 -17.67 -11.57 -19.17
CA VAL A 8 -18.65 -10.48 -19.25
C VAL A 8 -19.21 -10.11 -17.87
N ASP A 9 -19.44 -11.11 -17.02
CA ASP A 9 -20.03 -10.92 -15.68
C ASP A 9 -19.06 -10.25 -14.69
N ARG A 10 -17.75 -10.41 -14.88
CA ARG A 10 -16.75 -9.88 -13.95
C ARG A 10 -16.67 -8.35 -14.00
N ALA A 11 -16.84 -7.76 -15.18
CA ALA A 11 -16.88 -6.31 -15.38
C ALA A 11 -18.15 -5.65 -14.79
N LEU A 12 -19.24 -6.42 -14.65
CA LEU A 12 -20.50 -5.97 -14.06
C LEU A 12 -20.52 -6.13 -12.52
N ALA A 13 -19.83 -7.13 -11.99
CA ALA A 13 -19.76 -7.40 -10.55
C ALA A 13 -18.86 -6.39 -9.79
N TYR A 14 -17.78 -5.94 -10.43
CA TYR A 14 -16.86 -4.95 -9.88
C TYR A 14 -16.41 -4.02 -11.01
N PRO A 15 -17.16 -2.95 -11.31
CA PRO A 15 -16.63 -1.91 -12.19
C PRO A 15 -15.31 -1.44 -11.58
N GLU A 16 -14.24 -1.34 -12.38
CA GLU A 16 -13.04 -0.65 -11.93
C GLU A 16 -13.48 0.71 -11.39
N PRO A 17 -13.21 1.04 -10.11
CA PRO A 17 -13.53 2.35 -9.61
C PRO A 17 -12.79 3.31 -10.53
N PRO A 18 -13.47 4.31 -11.13
CA PRO A 18 -12.80 5.25 -12.02
C PRO A 18 -11.60 5.74 -11.25
N ALA A 19 -10.39 5.46 -11.76
CA ALA A 19 -9.15 5.77 -11.07
C ALA A 19 -9.26 7.23 -10.68
N SER A 20 -9.61 7.46 -9.40
CA SER A 20 -10.10 8.78 -9.02
C SER A 20 -8.96 9.71 -9.34
N PRO A 21 -9.16 10.80 -10.10
CA PRO A 21 -8.07 11.73 -10.37
C PRO A 21 -7.43 12.25 -9.07
N LEU A 22 -8.14 12.13 -7.94
CA LEU A 22 -7.68 12.44 -6.59
C LEU A 22 -6.75 11.37 -5.97
N TRP A 23 -6.70 10.15 -6.53
CA TRP A 23 -5.76 9.11 -6.12
C TRP A 23 -4.33 9.51 -6.48
N HIS A 24 -4.15 10.20 -7.61
CA HIS A 24 -2.94 10.93 -7.87
C HIS A 24 -2.85 12.07 -6.84
N ARG A 25 -2.17 11.79 -5.71
CA ARG A 25 -1.78 12.82 -4.76
C ARG A 25 -0.86 13.79 -5.49
N HIS A 26 -1.42 14.87 -6.03
CA HIS A 26 -0.73 16.12 -6.28
C HIS A 26 -0.36 16.76 -4.94
N GLY A 27 0.37 16.03 -4.10
CA GLY A 27 1.00 16.55 -2.90
C GLY A 27 2.35 17.16 -3.28
N ALA A 28 2.80 18.14 -2.51
CA ALA A 28 4.17 18.62 -2.62
C ALA A 28 5.12 17.43 -2.64
N LYS A 29 6.01 17.37 -3.64
CA LYS A 29 7.05 16.34 -3.71
C LYS A 29 7.78 16.32 -2.36
N ALA A 30 8.00 15.13 -1.82
CA ALA A 30 8.73 15.00 -0.56
C ALA A 30 10.07 15.73 -0.70
N ARG A 31 10.35 16.65 0.23
CA ARG A 31 11.65 17.33 0.26
C ARG A 31 12.74 16.27 0.42
N PRO A 32 13.86 16.37 -0.31
CA PRO A 32 14.96 15.44 -0.14
C PRO A 32 15.45 15.51 1.31
N LEU A 33 15.79 14.36 1.87
CA LEU A 33 16.34 14.27 3.23
C LEU A 33 17.74 14.87 3.26
N THR A 34 18.04 15.67 4.28
CA THR A 34 19.41 16.11 4.54
C THR A 34 20.27 14.93 5.01
N ASP A 35 21.59 15.01 4.86
CA ASP A 35 22.50 13.92 5.25
C ASP A 35 22.37 13.55 6.73
N ALA A 36 22.16 14.55 7.59
CA ALA A 36 21.89 14.34 9.02
C ALA A 36 20.59 13.55 9.25
N GLN A 37 19.53 13.85 8.48
CA GLN A 37 18.26 13.12 8.55
C GLN A 37 18.40 11.69 8.04
N GLN A 38 19.16 11.47 6.96
CA GLN A 38 19.42 10.14 6.43
C GLN A 38 20.16 9.26 7.45
N ARG A 39 21.21 9.80 8.10
CA ARG A 39 21.95 9.08 9.15
C ARG A 39 21.05 8.69 10.32
N ARG A 40 20.27 9.65 10.84
CA ARG A 40 19.33 9.39 11.94
C ARG A 40 18.27 8.35 11.57
N ASN A 41 17.71 8.43 10.36
CA ASN A 41 16.72 7.47 9.90
C ASN A 41 17.31 6.06 9.75
N ARG A 42 18.55 5.94 9.27
CA ARG A 42 19.26 4.66 9.20
C ARG A 42 19.43 4.03 10.58
N GLU A 43 19.84 4.81 11.57
CA GLU A 43 19.97 4.35 12.95
C GLU A 43 18.63 3.86 13.53
N LEU A 44 17.54 4.60 13.26
CA LEU A 44 16.18 4.20 13.67
C LEU A 44 15.71 2.90 13.01
N LEU A 45 16.02 2.70 11.73
CA LEU A 45 15.68 1.46 11.02
C LEU A 45 16.39 0.24 11.60
N VAL A 46 17.67 0.40 11.98
CA VAL A 46 18.42 -0.68 12.66
C VAL A 46 17.81 -1.02 14.01
N LEU A 47 17.37 0.00 14.77
CA LEU A 47 16.71 -0.21 16.06
C LEU A 47 15.36 -0.93 15.91
N ALA A 48 14.57 -0.56 14.90
CA ALA A 48 13.28 -1.18 14.63
C ALA A 48 13.39 -2.66 14.21
N GLN A 49 14.46 -3.03 13.51
CA GLN A 49 14.71 -4.44 13.17
C GLN A 49 15.04 -5.28 14.40
N LYS A 50 15.81 -4.72 15.34
CA LYS A 50 16.18 -5.41 16.60
C LYS A 50 15.01 -5.50 17.59
N ARG A 51 14.07 -4.57 17.51
CA ARG A 51 12.85 -4.52 18.34
C ARG A 51 11.64 -4.46 17.41
N PRO A 52 11.16 -5.60 16.90
CA PRO A 52 9.99 -5.61 16.04
C PRO A 52 8.85 -4.90 16.76
N ALA A 53 8.37 -3.81 16.18
CA ALA A 53 7.26 -3.07 16.74
C ALA A 53 6.05 -4.02 16.81
N ARG A 54 5.45 -4.12 18.00
CA ARG A 54 4.23 -4.91 18.19
C ARG A 54 3.19 -4.38 17.19
N PRO A 55 2.61 -5.24 16.33
CA PRO A 55 1.64 -4.78 15.35
C PRO A 55 0.50 -4.07 16.09
N ARG A 56 0.16 -2.85 15.62
CA ARG A 56 -0.88 -2.01 16.23
C ARG A 56 -2.28 -2.63 16.14
N PHE A 57 -2.44 -3.66 15.33
CA PHE A 57 -3.68 -4.40 15.16
C PHE A 57 -3.40 -5.90 15.21
N PRO A 58 -4.26 -6.71 15.84
CA PRO A 58 -4.14 -8.16 15.75
C PRO A 58 -4.27 -8.59 14.28
N PRO A 59 -3.60 -9.68 13.87
CA PRO A 59 -3.84 -10.27 12.55
C PRO A 59 -5.33 -10.58 12.44
N ARG A 60 -5.96 -10.09 11.37
CA ARG A 60 -7.36 -10.36 11.07
C ARG A 60 -7.48 -11.88 10.89
N ALA A 61 -8.08 -12.57 11.86
CA ALA A 61 -8.42 -13.97 11.71
C ALA A 61 -9.44 -14.05 10.56
N GLU A 62 -9.05 -14.70 9.47
CA GLU A 62 -9.98 -15.08 8.42
C GLU A 62 -10.96 -16.09 9.04
N ALA A 63 -12.21 -15.65 9.23
CA ALA A 63 -13.30 -16.52 9.59
C ALA A 63 -13.54 -17.49 8.43
N ARG A 64 -13.40 -18.79 8.71
CA ARG A 64 -13.84 -19.88 7.83
C ARG A 64 -15.31 -20.19 8.08
#